data_AF-C3P6V6-F1
#
_entry.id   AF-C3P6V6-F1
#
_cell.length_a   1.000
_cell.length_b   1.000
_cell.length_c   1.000
_cell.angle_alpha   90.00
_cell.angle_beta   90.00
_cell.angle_gamma   90.00
#
_symmetry.space_group_name_H-M   'P 1'
#
loop_
_entity.id
_entity.type
_entity.pdbx_description
1 polymer ?
#
loop_
_entity_poly.entity_id
_entity_poly.type
_entity_poly.pdbx_seq_one_letter_code
_entity_poly.pdbx_strand_id
1 'polypeptide(L)'
;MASETVSNHQEKALALLQADAEKILRLIKVQMDHLTMPQCPLYEEVLDTQMFGLSREVDFAVRLGLIAEEQGKVMLGELERELSALHEAFTNKQQ
;
A
#
# COMPACT_ATOMS: atom_id res chain seq x y z
N MET A 1 -8.77 -29.24 13.22
CA MET A 1 -10.04 -28.56 12.88
C MET A 1 -10.02 -27.05 13.17
N ALA A 2 -10.20 -26.58 14.41
CA ALA A 2 -10.28 -25.13 14.67
C ALA A 2 -8.97 -24.36 14.37
N SER A 3 -7.82 -24.89 14.80
CA SER A 3 -6.51 -24.27 14.57
C SER A 3 -6.17 -24.14 13.08
N GLU A 4 -6.41 -25.19 12.29
CA GLU A 4 -6.20 -25.20 10.82
C GLU A 4 -7.08 -24.16 10.12
N THR A 5 -8.32 -23.99 10.62
CA THR A 5 -9.22 -22.97 10.08
C THR A 5 -8.66 -21.58 10.36
N VAL A 6 -8.18 -21.30 11.57
CA VAL A 6 -7.60 -19.99 11.92
C VAL A 6 -6.34 -19.70 11.09
N SER A 7 -5.40 -20.64 10.98
CA SER A 7 -4.18 -20.49 10.16
C SER A 7 -4.51 -20.14 8.71
N ASN A 8 -5.50 -20.82 8.13
CA ASN A 8 -5.97 -20.56 6.76
C ASN A 8 -6.53 -19.13 6.60
N HIS A 9 -7.22 -18.58 7.62
CA HIS A 9 -7.71 -17.20 7.56
C HIS A 9 -6.58 -16.17 7.70
N GLN A 10 -5.55 -16.46 8.51
CA GLN A 10 -4.37 -15.60 8.65
C GLN A 10 -3.59 -15.52 7.34
N GLU A 11 -3.31 -16.67 6.71
CA GLU A 11 -2.64 -16.76 5.42
C GLU A 11 -3.43 -16.04 4.32
N LYS A 12 -4.75 -16.24 4.27
CA LYS A 12 -5.62 -15.55 3.31
C LYS A 12 -5.66 -14.04 3.54
N ALA A 13 -5.73 -13.59 4.79
CA ALA A 13 -5.72 -12.16 5.10
C ALA A 13 -4.42 -11.50 4.65
N LEU A 14 -3.27 -12.13 4.94
CA LEU A 14 -1.98 -11.64 4.51
C LEU A 14 -1.86 -11.60 2.97
N ALA A 15 -2.29 -12.66 2.28
CA ALA A 15 -2.25 -12.71 0.83
C ALA A 15 -3.14 -11.65 0.15
N LEU A 16 -4.32 -11.37 0.72
CA LEU A 16 -5.21 -10.30 0.23
C LEU A 16 -4.56 -8.92 0.39
N LEU A 17 -4.07 -8.61 1.60
CA LEU A 17 -3.41 -7.33 1.89
C LEU A 17 -2.17 -7.13 1.00
N GLN A 18 -1.38 -8.18 0.77
CA GLN A 18 -0.25 -8.13 -0.17
C GLN A 18 -0.69 -7.83 -1.60
N ALA A 19 -1.75 -8.49 -2.08
CA ALA A 19 -2.27 -8.26 -3.42
C ALA A 19 -2.81 -6.82 -3.60
N ASP A 20 -3.39 -6.23 -2.55
CA ASP A 20 -3.85 -4.84 -2.56
C ASP A 20 -2.67 -3.86 -2.49
N ALA A 21 -1.66 -4.12 -1.66
CA ALA A 21 -0.40 -3.37 -1.65
C ALA A 21 0.29 -3.40 -3.03
N GLU A 22 0.34 -4.55 -3.71
CA GLU A 22 0.89 -4.67 -5.06
C GLU A 22 0.12 -3.86 -6.11
N LYS A 23 -1.19 -3.66 -5.96
CA LYS A 23 -1.97 -2.78 -6.83
C LYS A 23 -1.54 -1.32 -6.65
N ILE A 24 -1.39 -0.86 -5.40
CA ILE A 24 -0.93 0.49 -5.09
C ILE A 24 0.49 0.70 -5.62
N LEU A 25 1.40 -0.25 -5.37
CA LEU A 25 2.76 -0.19 -5.89
C LEU A 25 2.81 -0.08 -7.41
N ARG A 26 1.95 -0.80 -8.13
CA ARG A 26 1.85 -0.67 -9.59
C ARG A 26 1.39 0.71 -10.03
N LEU A 27 0.43 1.31 -9.33
CA LEU A 27 -0.01 2.68 -9.62
C LEU A 27 1.13 3.69 -9.42
N ILE A 28 1.90 3.56 -8.34
CA ILE A 28 3.09 4.39 -8.07
C ILE A 28 4.11 4.23 -9.21
N LYS A 29 4.43 3.00 -9.61
CA LYS A 29 5.37 2.72 -10.70
C LYS A 29 4.93 3.30 -12.03
N VAL A 30 3.64 3.20 -12.36
CA VAL A 30 3.09 3.83 -13.56
C VAL A 30 3.30 5.34 -13.54
N GLN A 31 3.13 6.02 -12.41
CA GLN A 31 3.43 7.46 -12.30
C GLN A 31 4.93 7.74 -12.46
N MET A 32 5.78 6.90 -11.88
CA MET A 32 7.24 6.99 -11.99
C MET A 32 7.74 6.81 -13.45
N ASP A 33 7.14 5.89 -14.20
CA ASP A 33 7.49 5.66 -15.61
C ASP A 33 7.05 6.83 -16.50
N HIS A 34 6.00 7.55 -16.09
CA HIS A 34 5.44 8.69 -16.82
C HIS A 34 5.75 10.04 -16.19
N LEU A 35 6.88 10.18 -15.48
CA LEU A 35 7.33 11.45 -14.89
C LEU A 35 7.50 12.60 -15.92
N THR A 36 7.37 12.35 -17.22
CA THR A 36 7.34 13.38 -18.26
C THR A 36 5.99 14.08 -18.38
N MET A 37 4.92 13.47 -17.84
CA MET A 37 3.63 14.11 -17.72
C MET A 37 3.66 15.06 -16.51
N PRO A 38 3.03 16.25 -16.59
CA PRO A 38 2.91 17.14 -15.45
C PRO A 38 2.25 16.39 -14.29
N GLN A 39 2.71 16.67 -13.06
CA GLN A 39 2.03 16.24 -11.83
C GLN A 39 0.55 16.56 -11.98
N CYS A 40 -0.30 15.54 -12.00
CA CYS A 40 -1.74 15.74 -11.94
C CYS A 40 -2.14 15.61 -10.48
N PRO A 41 -2.60 16.67 -9.80
CA PRO A 41 -3.02 16.61 -8.39
C PRO A 41 -4.01 15.47 -8.13
N LEU A 42 -4.83 15.14 -9.14
CA LEU A 42 -5.78 14.03 -9.08
C LEU A 42 -5.11 12.66 -8.87
N TYR A 43 -3.92 12.40 -9.41
CA TYR A 43 -3.24 11.12 -9.21
C TYR A 43 -2.69 10.97 -7.79
N GLU A 44 -2.18 12.06 -7.22
CA GLU A 44 -1.73 12.10 -5.83
C GLU A 44 -2.90 11.84 -4.87
N GLU A 45 -4.02 12.55 -5.05
CA GLU A 45 -5.23 12.33 -4.24
C GLU A 45 -5.77 10.89 -4.35
N VAL A 46 -5.67 10.28 -5.54
CA VAL A 46 -6.06 8.87 -5.74
C VAL A 46 -5.10 7.94 -5.00
N LEU A 47 -3.78 8.16 -5.08
CA LEU A 47 -2.80 7.36 -4.36
C LEU A 47 -2.98 7.47 -2.84
N ASP A 48 -3.23 8.67 -2.32
CA ASP A 48 -3.50 8.91 -0.90
C ASP A 48 -4.77 8.20 -0.44
N THR A 49 -5.83 8.26 -1.26
CA THR A 49 -7.09 7.56 -0.96
C THR A 49 -6.89 6.04 -0.94
N GLN A 50 -6.08 5.49 -1.86
CA GLN A 50 -5.77 4.06 -1.91
C GLN A 50 -4.91 3.65 -0.70
N MET A 51 -3.91 4.44 -0.32
CA MET A 51 -3.11 4.23 0.89
C MET A 51 -3.98 4.24 2.14
N PHE A 52 -4.89 5.22 2.25
CA PHE A 52 -5.83 5.27 3.35
C PHE A 52 -6.71 4.02 3.39
N GLY A 53 -7.26 3.60 2.24
CA GLY A 53 -8.04 2.36 2.11
C GLY A 53 -7.29 1.13 2.64
N LEU A 54 -6.06 0.91 2.16
CA LEU A 54 -5.22 -0.20 2.62
C LEU A 54 -4.90 -0.09 4.12
N SER A 55 -4.60 1.10 4.63
CA SER A 55 -4.32 1.30 6.07
C SER A 55 -5.51 0.90 6.95
N ARG A 56 -6.75 1.12 6.49
CA ARG A 56 -7.97 0.73 7.19
C ARG A 56 -8.19 -0.79 7.16
N GLU A 57 -7.85 -1.45 6.06
CA GLU A 57 -7.89 -2.91 5.94
C GLU A 57 -6.85 -3.58 6.82
N VAL A 58 -5.63 -3.04 6.86
CA VAL A 58 -4.56 -3.48 7.78
C VAL A 58 -4.99 -3.33 9.23
N ASP A 59 -5.48 -2.15 9.64
CA ASP A 59 -6.02 -1.92 11.01
C ASP A 59 -7.10 -2.94 11.37
N PHE A 60 -8.03 -3.18 10.44
CA PHE A 60 -9.09 -4.16 10.64
C PHE A 60 -8.54 -5.59 10.84
N ALA A 61 -7.59 -6.03 10.01
CA ALA A 61 -6.99 -7.36 10.10
C ALA A 61 -6.15 -7.53 11.37
N VAL A 62 -5.41 -6.50 11.80
CA VAL A 62 -4.69 -6.48 13.08
C VAL A 62 -5.66 -6.63 14.25
N ARG A 63 -6.76 -5.87 14.25
CA ARG A 63 -7.76 -5.91 15.33
C ARG A 63 -8.50 -7.24 15.44
N LEU A 64 -8.61 -7.99 14.34
CA LEU A 64 -9.13 -9.36 14.33
C LEU A 64 -8.09 -10.41 14.74
N GLY A 65 -6.82 -10.03 14.92
CA GLY A 65 -5.73 -10.97 15.18
C GLY A 65 -5.35 -11.83 13.97
N LEU A 66 -5.69 -11.38 12.76
CA LEU A 66 -5.39 -12.10 11.51
C LEU A 66 -3.95 -11.84 11.03
N ILE A 67 -3.39 -10.68 11.37
CA ILE A 67 -1.99 -10.33 11.11
C ILE A 67 -1.38 -9.66 12.34
N ALA A 68 -0.05 -9.71 12.47
CA ALA A 68 0.66 -8.96 13.50
C ALA A 68 0.77 -7.48 13.10
N GLU A 69 0.73 -6.58 14.09
CA GLU A 69 0.88 -5.14 13.87
C GLU A 69 2.16 -4.79 13.09
N GLU A 70 3.27 -5.47 13.40
CA GLU A 70 4.55 -5.26 12.72
C GLU A 70 4.49 -5.62 11.23
N GLN A 71 3.78 -6.68 10.86
CA GLN A 71 3.60 -7.06 9.45
C GLN A 71 2.82 -5.97 8.69
N GLY A 72 1.80 -5.41 9.33
CA GLY A 72 1.04 -4.29 8.78
C GLY A 72 1.90 -3.04 8.58
N LYS A 73 2.73 -2.70 9.58
CA LYS A 73 3.66 -1.55 9.52
C LYS A 73 4.70 -1.71 8.42
N VAL A 74 5.29 -2.89 8.27
CA VAL A 74 6.28 -3.15 7.20
C VAL A 74 5.66 -2.94 5.82
N MET A 75 4.46 -3.49 5.59
CA MET A 75 3.74 -3.37 4.32
C MET A 75 3.40 -1.91 3.98
N LEU A 76 2.83 -1.16 4.93
CA LEU A 76 2.49 0.25 4.70
C LEU A 76 3.76 1.10 4.52
N GLY A 77 4.78 0.86 5.33
CA GLY A 77 6.05 1.60 5.26
C GLY A 77 6.83 1.35 3.96
N GLU A 78 6.67 0.19 3.32
CA GLU A 78 7.19 -0.05 1.96
C GLU A 78 6.53 0.87 0.94
N LEU A 79 5.21 0.98 0.95
CA LEU A 79 4.48 1.86 0.03
C LEU A 79 4.74 3.35 0.31
N GLU A 80 4.83 3.75 1.59
CA GLU A 80 5.16 5.13 1.97
C GLU A 80 6.53 5.57 1.44
N ARG A 81 7.53 4.67 1.43
CA ARG A 81 8.85 4.95 0.85
C ARG A 81 8.77 5.16 -0.66
N GLU A 82 8.00 4.34 -1.36
CA GLU A 82 7.81 4.46 -2.81
C GLU A 82 7.04 5.73 -3.18
N LEU A 83 6.04 6.12 -2.39
CA LEU A 83 5.34 7.40 -2.54
C LEU A 83 6.27 8.59 -2.30
N SER A 84 7.08 8.53 -1.24
CA SER A 84 8.08 9.57 -0.94
C SER A 84 9.05 9.75 -2.11
N ALA A 85 9.55 8.64 -2.67
CA ALA A 85 10.42 8.67 -3.85
C ALA A 85 9.71 9.28 -5.08
N LEU A 86 8.42 8.99 -5.27
CA LEU A 86 7.62 9.60 -6.33
C LEU A 86 7.51 11.13 -6.15
N HIS A 87 7.17 11.60 -4.94
CA HIS A 87 7.09 13.04 -4.65
C HIS A 87 8.44 13.75 -4.82
N GLU A 88 9.54 13.13 -4.39
CA GLU A 88 10.89 13.67 -4.57
C GLU A 88 11.25 13.77 -6.06
N ALA A 89 11.00 12.73 -6.86
CA ALA A 89 11.26 12.73 -8.30
C ALA A 89 10.49 13.84 -9.02
N PHE A 90 9.24 14.04 -8.60
CA PHE A 90 8.36 15.08 -9.12
C PHE A 90 8.82 16.50 -8.72
N THR A 91 9.26 16.69 -7.48
CA THR A 91 9.77 17.98 -6.97
C THR A 91 11.09 18.35 -7.64
N ASN A 92 11.99 17.39 -7.82
CA ASN A 92 13.28 17.59 -8.49
C ASN A 92 13.14 17.93 -9.98
N LYS A 93 12.05 17.53 -10.66
CA LYS A 93 11.77 17.92 -12.05
C LYS A 93 11.23 19.34 -12.20
N GLN A 94 10.75 19.95 -11.12
CA GLN A 94 10.25 21.32 -11.12
C GLN A 94 11.35 22.36 -10.80
N GLN A 95 12.57 21.90 -10.49
CA GLN A 95 13.79 22.72 -10.35
C GLN A 95 14.57 22.76 -11.66
#